data_AF-A0A971GRU2-F1
#
_entry.id   AF-A0A971GRU2-F1
#
_cell.length_a   1.000
_cell.length_b   1.000
_cell.length_c   1.000
_cell.angle_alpha   90.00
_cell.angle_beta   90.00
_cell.angle_gamma   90.00
#
_symmetry.space_group_name_H-M   'P 1'
#
loop_
_entity.id
_entity.type
_entity.pdbx_description
1 polymer ?
#
loop_
_entity_poly.entity_id
_entity_poly.type
_entity_poly.pdbx_seq_one_letter_code
_entity_poly.pdbx_strand_id
1 'polypeptide(L)' 'MAIRDRLSGNEAVSTAIKQINPDVMPAFPITPSTEIPQYVSSYVADGLIDTEFVPVESEHSAMSATI' A
#
# COMPACT_ATOMS: atom_id res chain seq x y z
N MET A 1 -2.01 22.90 -5.08
CA MET A 1 -0.74 23.05 -5.82
C MET A 1 -0.22 21.63 -6.09
N ALA A 2 0.21 21.30 -7.31
CA ALA A 2 0.73 19.95 -7.57
C ALA A 2 2.10 19.77 -6.88
N ILE A 3 2.25 18.70 -6.09
CA ILE A 3 3.52 18.33 -5.47
C ILE A 3 4.43 17.79 -6.58
N ARG A 4 5.63 18.36 -6.73
CA ARG A 4 6.62 17.95 -7.73
C ARG A 4 7.85 17.42 -7.01
N ASP A 5 7.75 16.17 -6.58
CA ASP A 5 8.83 15.46 -5.91
C ASP A 5 9.41 14.36 -6.82
N ARG A 6 10.65 13.95 -6.58
CA ARG A 6 11.30 12.85 -7.30
C ARG A 6 11.06 11.55 -6.54
N LEU A 7 10.02 10.83 -6.92
CA LEU A 7 9.65 9.54 -6.35
C LEU A 7 10.03 8.40 -7.29
N SER A 8 10.39 7.25 -6.75
CA SER A 8 10.35 5.97 -7.47
C SER A 8 8.91 5.60 -7.83
N GLY A 9 8.74 4.61 -8.71
CA GLY A 9 7.41 4.11 -9.08
C GLY A 9 6.63 3.55 -7.87
N ASN A 10 7.31 2.81 -6.99
CA ASN A 10 6.70 2.24 -5.79
C ASN A 10 6.25 3.33 -4.83
N GLU A 11 7.08 4.35 -4.59
CA GLU A 11 6.74 5.50 -3.73
C GLU A 11 5.59 6.34 -4.32
N ALA A 12 5.54 6.50 -5.64
CA ALA A 12 4.45 7.21 -6.29
C ALA A 12 3.11 6.47 -6.11
N VAL A 13 3.11 5.13 -6.25
CA VAL A 13 1.92 4.30 -6.03
C VAL A 13 1.51 4.30 -4.55
N SER A 14 2.45 4.13 -3.62
CA SER A 14 2.13 4.18 -2.19
C SER A 14 1.60 5.54 -1.76
N THR A 15 2.13 6.63 -2.32
CA THR A 15 1.62 8.00 -2.10
C THR A 15 0.19 8.16 -2.62
N ALA A 16 -0.14 7.55 -3.76
CA ALA A 16 -1.50 7.55 -4.29
C ALA A 16 -2.45 6.74 -3.39
N ILE A 17 -2.03 5.56 -2.92
CA ILE A 17 -2.81 4.74 -1.96
C ILE A 17 -3.08 5.53 -0.68
N LYS A 18 -2.06 6.22 -0.16
CA LYS A 18 -2.21 7.10 1.01
C LYS A 18 -3.28 8.17 0.81
N GLN A 19 -3.33 8.78 -0.37
CA GLN A 19 -4.33 9.81 -0.69
C GLN A 19 -5.75 9.22 -0.84
N ILE A 20 -5.84 7.99 -1.35
CA ILE A 20 -7.12 7.27 -1.47
C ILE A 20 -7.65 6.86 -0.09
N ASN A 21 -6.75 6.49 0.84
CA ASN A 21 -7.09 6.00 2.17
C ASN A 21 -8.11 4.84 2.10
N PRO A 22 -7.75 3.69 1.49
CA PRO A 22 -8.68 2.57 1.35
C PRO A 22 -9.05 2.01 2.73
N ASP A 23 -10.26 1.47 2.89
CA ASP A 23 -10.69 0.88 4.17
C ASP A 23 -9.87 -0.38 4.51
N VAL A 24 -9.53 -1.19 3.50
CA VAL A 24 -8.79 -2.45 3.66
C VAL A 24 -7.73 -2.59 2.58
N MET A 25 -6.56 -3.11 2.93
CA MET A 25 -5.50 -3.48 1.98
C MET A 25 -4.91 -4.86 2.33
N PRO A 26 -5.32 -5.93 1.63
CA PRO A 26 -4.62 -7.19 1.69
C PRO A 26 -3.34 -7.14 0.85
N ALA A 27 -2.23 -7.64 1.39
CA ALA A 27 -0.93 -7.53 0.73
C ALA A 27 -0.04 -8.76 0.93
N PHE A 28 0.69 -9.12 -0.14
CA PHE A 28 1.73 -10.14 -0.14
C PHE A 28 3.04 -9.57 -0.74
N PRO A 29 4.21 -9.82 -0.13
CA PRO A 29 5.48 -9.31 -0.64
C PRO A 29 6.04 -10.17 -1.79
N ILE A 30 6.29 -9.55 -2.94
CA ILE A 30 7.05 -10.15 -4.04
C ILE A 30 7.89 -9.09 -4.77
N THR A 31 9.15 -9.41 -5.13
CA THR A 31 10.03 -8.45 -5.81
C THR A 31 9.56 -8.21 -7.25
N PRO A 32 9.59 -6.96 -7.76
CA PRO A 32 10.13 -5.74 -7.17
C PRO A 32 9.12 -4.86 -6.41
N SER A 33 7.85 -5.27 -6.30
CA SER A 33 6.76 -4.45 -5.74
C SER A 33 6.66 -4.52 -4.21
N THR A 34 7.51 -5.31 -3.54
CA THR A 34 7.55 -5.47 -2.08
C THR A 34 7.55 -4.16 -1.30
N GLU A 35 8.15 -3.10 -1.84
CA GLU A 35 8.23 -1.81 -1.15
C GLU A 35 6.87 -1.12 -1.03
N ILE A 36 5.92 -1.35 -1.96
CA ILE A 36 4.60 -0.71 -1.91
C ILE A 36 3.86 -1.04 -0.61
N PRO A 37 3.62 -2.33 -0.25
CA PRO A 37 2.97 -2.65 1.01
C PRO A 37 3.82 -2.30 2.24
N GLN A 38 5.15 -2.17 2.12
CA GLN A 38 6.00 -1.70 3.22
C GLN A 38 5.77 -0.20 3.51
N TYR A 39 5.72 0.64 2.47
CA TYR A 39 5.39 2.05 2.63
C TYR A 39 3.96 2.23 3.17
N VAL A 40 2.99 1.48 2.63
CA VAL A 40 1.60 1.59 3.09
C VAL A 40 1.44 1.13 4.53
N SER A 41 2.04 0.01 4.93
CA SER A 41 2.00 -0.44 6.33
C SER A 41 2.66 0.57 7.29
N SER A 42 3.70 1.28 6.84
CA SER A 42 4.29 2.40 7.60
C SER A 42 3.28 3.55 7.75
N TYR A 43 2.55 3.91 6.69
CA TYR A 43 1.52 4.96 6.78
C TYR A 43 0.39 4.58 7.74
N VAL A 44 -0.02 3.31 7.78
CA VAL A 44 -1.00 2.80 8.75
C VAL A 44 -0.44 2.90 10.18
N ALA A 45 0.79 2.43 10.39
CA ALA A 45 1.44 2.44 11.71
C ALA A 45 1.64 3.87 12.26
N ASP A 46 1.93 4.83 11.37
CA ASP A 46 2.08 6.25 11.72
C ASP A 46 0.73 6.99 11.88
N GLY A 47 -0.41 6.31 11.68
CA GLY A 47 -1.74 6.91 11.75
C GLY A 47 -2.02 7.93 10.65
N LEU A 48 -1.31 7.84 9.53
CA LEU A 48 -1.45 8.74 8.38
C LEU A 48 -2.63 8.34 7.47
N ILE A 49 -3.08 7.10 7.58
CA ILE A 49 -4.27 6.52 6.94
C ILE A 49 -4.96 5.57 7.92
N ASP A 50 -6.26 5.40 7.76
CA ASP A 50 -7.12 4.51 8.55
C ASP A 50 -7.49 3.28 7.71
N THR A 51 -6.45 2.51 7.35
CA THR A 51 -6.57 1.31 6.50
C THR A 51 -6.31 0.06 7.33
N GLU A 52 -7.18 -0.94 7.25
CA GLU A 52 -6.91 -2.28 7.76
C GLU A 52 -5.91 -3.00 6.85
N PHE A 53 -4.65 -3.08 7.26
CA PHE A 53 -3.62 -3.78 6.52
C PHE A 53 -3.61 -5.28 6.86
N VAL A 54 -3.88 -6.12 5.85
CA VAL A 54 -4.00 -7.58 6.03
C VAL A 54 -2.84 -8.29 5.33
N PRO A 55 -1.84 -8.79 6.07
CA PRO A 55 -0.80 -9.63 5.49
C PRO A 55 -1.39 -11.00 5.15
N VAL A 56 -1.50 -11.31 3.86
CA VAL A 56 -2.03 -12.59 3.37
C VAL A 56 -0.91 -13.59 3.08
N GLU A 57 -1.26 -14.84 2.82
CA GLU A 57 -0.32 -15.95 2.59
C GLU A 57 0.13 -16.11 1.13
N SER A 58 -0.59 -15.51 0.16
CA SER A 58 -0.25 -15.57 -1.28
C SER A 58 -0.92 -14.44 -2.09
N GLU A 59 -0.49 -14.24 -3.34
CA GLU A 59 -1.14 -13.29 -4.25
C GLU A 59 -2.58 -13.69 -4.61
N HIS A 60 -2.88 -14.99 -4.64
CA HIS A 60 -4.24 -15.47 -4.87
C HIS A 60 -5.16 -15.06 -3.71
N SER A 61 -4.65 -15.15 -2.48
CA SER A 61 -5.36 -14.75 -1.27
C SER A 61 -5.54 -13.23 -1.21
N ALA A 62 -4.55 -12.47 -1.69
CA ALA A 62 -4.67 -11.01 -1.81
C ALA A 62 -5.85 -10.64 -2.72
N MET A 63 -5.92 -11.24 -3.91
CA MET A 63 -7.03 -11.00 -4.84
C MET A 63 -8.38 -11.44 -4.26
N SER A 64 -8.41 -12.59 -3.60
CA SER A 64 -9.64 -13.12 -2.99
C SER A 64 -10.17 -12.22 -1.86
N ALA A 65 -9.27 -11.58 -1.09
CA ALA A 65 -9.64 -10.65 -0.03
C ALA A 65 -10.08 -9.26 -0.53
N THR A 66 -9.91 -8.95 -1.82
CA THR A 66 -10.33 -7.67 -2.43
C THR A 66 -11.67 -7.69 -3.17
N ILE A 67 -12.38 -8.83 -3.16
CA ILE A 67 -13.71 -9.02 -3.79
C ILE A 67 -14.78 -9.03 -2.70
#